data_AF-A0A4Y9Y2S6-F1
#
_entry.id   AF-A0A4Y9Y2S6-F1
#
_cell.length_a   1.000
_cell.length_b   1.000
_cell.length_c   1.000
_cell.angle_alpha   90.00
_cell.angle_beta   90.00
_cell.angle_gamma   90.00
#
_symmetry.space_group_name_H-M   'P 1'
#
loop_
_entity.id
_entity.type
_entity.pdbx_description
1 polymer ?
#
loop_
_entity_poly.entity_id
_entity_poly.type
_entity_poly.pdbx_seq_one_letter_code
_entity_poly.pdbx_strand_id
1 'polypeptide(L)'
;MHSRSEVQFALIRLIGVARAISAPELKDMIPVLFYLGTQLRDDVLLNGVLRGDGSQARLHSDDLRTCIEGRASLVAANTSAMLCFRPMLKNLSRRCTSQNACFTSLVKMVCDGMEEGVFAHADPLRDMTEWVKEGNSRWHLCGVCVDQLLMNHSEAHKAVWEELATVFHLAP
;
A
#
# COMPACT_ATOMS: atom_id res chain seq x y z
N MET A 1 -11.18 20.79 8.58
CA MET A 1 -11.28 19.31 8.66
C MET A 1 -12.47 18.88 7.82
N HIS A 2 -12.27 18.32 6.64
CA HIS A 2 -13.35 17.64 5.93
C HIS A 2 -13.66 16.34 6.69
N SER A 3 -14.93 16.02 6.94
CA SER A 3 -15.26 14.76 7.61
C SER A 3 -14.83 13.59 6.72
N ARG A 4 -14.42 12.48 7.33
CA ARG A 4 -14.00 11.25 6.62
C ARG A 4 -15.04 10.80 5.58
N SER A 5 -16.33 11.04 5.85
CA SER A 5 -17.42 10.75 4.93
C SER A 5 -17.39 11.59 3.65
N GLU A 6 -17.03 12.87 3.72
CA GLU A 6 -16.95 13.74 2.52
C GLU A 6 -15.85 13.28 1.57
N VAL A 7 -14.69 12.87 2.10
CA VAL A 7 -13.58 12.37 1.28
C VAL A 7 -13.96 11.05 0.58
N GLN A 8 -14.61 10.14 1.30
CA GLN A 8 -15.07 8.86 0.73
C GLN A 8 -16.15 9.08 -0.34
N PHE A 9 -17.10 9.99 -0.08
CA PHE A 9 -18.12 10.38 -1.05
C PHE A 9 -17.49 10.95 -2.32
N ALA A 10 -16.55 11.89 -2.18
CA ALA A 10 -15.85 12.51 -3.30
C ALA A 10 -15.06 11.48 -4.12
N LEU A 11 -14.34 10.56 -3.47
CA LEU A 11 -13.58 9.50 -4.13
C LEU A 11 -14.48 8.59 -4.98
N ILE A 12 -15.60 8.10 -4.42
CA ILE A 12 -16.54 7.24 -5.15
C ILE A 12 -17.10 7.97 -6.39
N ARG A 13 -17.46 9.25 -6.24
CA ARG A 13 -17.93 10.07 -7.36
C ARG A 13 -16.85 10.28 -8.42
N LEU A 14 -15.61 10.50 -7.98
CA LEU A 14 -14.47 10.74 -8.87
C LEU A 14 -14.12 9.50 -9.70
N ILE A 15 -14.20 8.29 -9.11
CA ILE A 15 -14.06 7.02 -9.86
C ILE A 15 -15.13 6.96 -10.97
N GLY A 16 -16.40 7.21 -10.64
CA GLY A 16 -17.47 7.19 -11.63
C GLY A 16 -17.29 8.22 -12.74
N VAL A 17 -16.86 9.44 -12.41
CA VAL A 17 -16.57 10.50 -13.39
C VAL A 17 -15.40 10.12 -14.28
N ALA A 18 -14.29 9.63 -13.71
CA ALA A 18 -13.11 9.22 -14.48
C ALA A 18 -13.42 8.05 -15.43
N ARG A 19 -14.34 7.15 -15.05
CA ARG A 19 -14.80 6.05 -15.91
C ARG A 19 -15.74 6.52 -17.03
N ALA A 20 -16.55 7.54 -16.78
CA ALA A 20 -17.49 8.08 -17.76
C ALA A 20 -16.84 9.05 -18.75
N ILE A 21 -15.84 9.81 -18.30
CA ILE A 21 -15.18 10.84 -19.07
C ILE A 21 -13.81 10.33 -19.50
N SER A 22 -13.67 9.98 -20.79
CA SER A 22 -12.39 9.57 -21.40
C SER A 22 -11.38 10.71 -21.57
N ALA A 23 -11.33 11.67 -20.63
CA ALA A 23 -10.33 12.73 -20.63
C ALA A 23 -8.95 12.14 -20.33
N PRO A 24 -7.91 12.46 -21.10
CA PRO A 24 -6.56 11.92 -20.91
C PRO A 24 -6.05 12.05 -19.47
N GLU A 25 -6.25 13.21 -18.85
CA GLU A 25 -5.79 13.51 -17.50
C GLU A 25 -6.47 12.62 -16.46
N LEU A 26 -7.74 12.27 -16.67
CA LEU A 26 -8.46 11.38 -15.76
C LEU A 26 -8.03 9.93 -15.94
N LYS A 27 -7.68 9.50 -17.17
CA LYS A 27 -7.23 8.12 -17.45
C LYS A 27 -5.98 7.77 -16.64
N ASP A 28 -5.00 8.66 -16.61
CA ASP A 28 -3.76 8.46 -15.84
C ASP A 28 -4.01 8.39 -14.32
N MET A 29 -5.10 8.99 -13.85
CA MET A 29 -5.49 8.94 -12.44
C MET A 29 -6.28 7.68 -12.07
N ILE A 30 -6.90 6.98 -13.03
CA ILE A 30 -7.77 5.82 -12.75
C ILE A 30 -7.07 4.77 -11.85
N PRO A 31 -5.82 4.35 -12.10
CA PRO A 31 -5.15 3.38 -11.23
C PRO A 31 -5.03 3.86 -9.79
N VAL A 32 -4.72 5.15 -9.60
CA VAL A 32 -4.59 5.78 -8.27
C VAL A 32 -5.95 5.88 -7.59
N LEU A 33 -7.01 6.22 -8.33
CA LEU A 33 -8.37 6.29 -7.80
C LEU A 33 -8.87 4.91 -7.34
N PHE A 34 -8.61 3.86 -8.12
CA PHE A 34 -8.92 2.50 -7.71
C PHE A 34 -8.07 2.06 -6.52
N TYR A 35 -6.78 2.38 -6.50
CA TYR A 35 -5.93 2.17 -5.34
C TYR A 35 -6.54 2.78 -4.08
N LEU A 36 -6.91 4.05 -4.10
CA LEU A 36 -7.58 4.70 -2.97
C LEU A 36 -8.95 4.06 -2.66
N GLY A 37 -9.68 3.65 -3.70
CA GLY A 37 -10.96 2.94 -3.57
C GLY A 37 -10.83 1.62 -2.80
N THR A 38 -9.72 0.90 -3.00
CA THR A 38 -9.44 -0.32 -2.23
C THR A 38 -9.23 -0.06 -0.74
N GLN A 39 -8.84 1.16 -0.35
CA GLN A 39 -8.63 1.55 1.06
C GLN A 39 -9.93 1.96 1.79
N LEU A 40 -11.07 1.96 1.09
CA LEU A 40 -12.37 2.17 1.71
C LEU A 40 -12.71 1.04 2.69
N ARG A 41 -13.58 1.30 3.67
CA ARG A 41 -14.10 0.22 4.54
C ARG A 41 -15.08 -0.65 3.76
N ASP A 42 -15.23 -1.91 4.15
CA ASP A 42 -16.13 -2.86 3.47
C ASP A 42 -17.59 -2.38 3.45
N ASP A 43 -18.06 -1.77 4.54
CA ASP A 43 -19.41 -1.22 4.62
C ASP A 43 -19.61 -0.07 3.61
N VAL A 44 -18.59 0.76 3.41
CA VAL A 44 -18.58 1.86 2.43
C VAL A 44 -18.48 1.32 1.01
N LEU A 45 -17.67 0.30 0.79
CA LEU A 45 -17.50 -0.31 -0.53
C LEU A 45 -18.82 -0.95 -1.01
N LEU A 46 -19.51 -1.66 -0.12
CA LEU A 46 -20.74 -2.40 -0.43
C LEU A 46 -22.00 -1.51 -0.43
N ASN A 47 -22.11 -0.57 0.50
CA ASN A 47 -23.33 0.22 0.69
C ASN A 47 -23.20 1.67 0.21
N GLY A 48 -21.99 2.13 -0.10
CA GLY A 48 -21.70 3.53 -0.40
C GLY A 48 -21.68 4.45 0.82
N VAL A 49 -21.68 5.75 0.55
CA VAL A 49 -21.67 6.81 1.56
C VAL A 49 -22.88 7.72 1.38
N LEU A 50 -23.61 7.96 2.47
CA LEU A 50 -24.65 8.99 2.55
C LEU A 50 -24.03 10.31 2.99
N ARG A 51 -24.45 11.38 2.32
CA ARG A 51 -24.07 12.76 2.64
C ARG A 51 -25.20 13.45 3.41
N GLY A 52 -24.86 14.51 4.14
CA GLY A 52 -25.83 15.25 4.97
C GLY A 52 -26.99 15.88 4.20
N ASP A 53 -26.86 16.05 2.87
CA ASP A 53 -27.91 16.53 1.96
C ASP A 53 -28.85 15.41 1.46
N GLY A 54 -28.67 14.16 1.95
CA GLY A 54 -29.45 13.00 1.55
C GLY A 54 -28.96 12.32 0.26
N SER A 55 -27.94 12.88 -0.42
CA SER A 55 -27.35 12.23 -1.58
C SER A 55 -26.51 11.01 -1.17
N GLN A 56 -26.47 10.01 -2.05
CA GLN A 56 -25.70 8.79 -1.85
C GLN A 56 -24.72 8.57 -2.99
N ALA A 57 -23.45 8.31 -2.66
CA ALA A 57 -22.44 7.87 -3.62
C ALA A 57 -22.22 6.36 -3.45
N ARG A 58 -22.34 5.61 -4.55
CA ARG A 58 -22.03 4.18 -4.64
C ARG A 58 -21.16 3.92 -5.86
N LEU A 59 -20.26 2.94 -5.75
CA LEU A 59 -19.53 2.44 -6.90
C LEU A 59 -20.49 1.69 -7.84
N HIS A 60 -20.24 1.77 -9.15
CA HIS A 60 -20.88 0.88 -10.09
C HIS A 60 -20.45 -0.57 -9.84
N SER A 61 -21.26 -1.55 -10.21
CA SER A 61 -20.96 -2.98 -9.95
C SER A 61 -19.60 -3.42 -10.51
N ASP A 62 -19.21 -2.90 -11.68
CA ASP A 62 -17.93 -3.21 -12.29
C ASP A 62 -16.76 -2.57 -11.54
N ASP A 63 -16.90 -1.30 -11.12
CA ASP A 63 -15.85 -0.62 -10.35
C ASP A 63 -15.71 -1.22 -8.95
N LEU A 64 -16.82 -1.65 -8.34
CA LEU A 64 -16.81 -2.42 -7.09
C LEU A 64 -16.02 -3.73 -7.26
N ARG A 65 -16.27 -4.47 -8.35
CA ARG A 65 -15.50 -5.68 -8.67
C ARG A 65 -14.01 -5.37 -8.82
N THR A 66 -13.65 -4.34 -9.58
CA THR A 66 -12.26 -3.90 -9.76
C THR A 66 -11.60 -3.57 -8.41
N CYS A 67 -12.30 -2.89 -7.50
CA CYS A 67 -11.78 -2.64 -6.15
C CYS A 67 -11.55 -3.94 -5.36
N ILE A 68 -12.49 -4.89 -5.39
CA ILE A 68 -12.38 -6.15 -4.64
C ILE A 68 -11.26 -7.02 -5.17
N GLU A 69 -11.18 -7.22 -6.49
CA GLU A 69 -10.12 -8.00 -7.14
C GLU A 69 -8.76 -7.31 -6.95
N GLY A 70 -8.72 -6.00 -7.13
CA GLY A 70 -7.53 -5.19 -6.92
C GLY A 70 -6.97 -5.29 -5.50
N ARG A 71 -7.80 -5.42 -4.46
CA ARG A 71 -7.31 -5.69 -3.08
C ARG A 71 -6.49 -6.97 -3.00
N ALA A 72 -6.97 -8.06 -3.60
CA ALA A 72 -6.26 -9.33 -3.59
C ALA A 72 -4.91 -9.20 -4.32
N SER A 73 -4.91 -8.53 -5.48
CA SER A 73 -3.69 -8.24 -6.24
C SER A 73 -2.72 -7.33 -5.47
N LEU A 74 -3.22 -6.31 -4.75
CA LEU A 74 -2.41 -5.43 -3.91
C LEU A 74 -1.80 -6.16 -2.70
N VAL A 75 -2.49 -7.14 -2.10
CA VAL A 75 -1.91 -7.98 -1.05
C VAL A 75 -0.75 -8.81 -1.60
N ALA A 76 -0.89 -9.37 -2.81
CA ALA A 76 0.19 -10.09 -3.47
C ALA A 76 1.38 -9.15 -3.81
N ALA A 77 1.09 -7.96 -4.32
CA ALA A 77 2.10 -6.93 -4.60
C ALA A 77 2.82 -6.50 -3.31
N ASN A 78 2.09 -6.28 -2.21
CA ASN A 78 2.66 -5.95 -0.91
C ASN A 78 3.59 -7.07 -0.41
N THR A 79 3.14 -8.32 -0.52
CA THR A 79 3.95 -9.48 -0.14
C THR A 79 5.27 -9.52 -0.91
N SER A 80 5.24 -9.16 -2.20
CA SER A 80 6.44 -9.05 -3.04
C SER A 80 7.33 -7.86 -2.62
N ALA A 81 6.73 -6.69 -2.35
CA ALA A 81 7.47 -5.51 -1.93
C ALA A 81 8.18 -5.71 -0.58
N MET A 82 7.55 -6.43 0.35
CA MET A 82 8.08 -6.75 1.68
C MET A 82 9.21 -7.79 1.66
N LEU A 83 9.54 -8.38 0.50
CA LEU A 83 10.67 -9.32 0.37
C LEU A 83 12.01 -8.70 0.77
N CYS A 84 12.14 -7.38 0.69
CA CYS A 84 13.32 -6.63 1.13
C CYS A 84 13.59 -6.79 2.63
N PHE A 85 12.57 -7.11 3.44
CA PHE A 85 12.73 -7.36 4.87
C PHE A 85 13.01 -8.81 5.24
N ARG A 86 12.96 -9.75 4.28
CA ARG A 86 13.26 -11.17 4.58
C ARG A 86 14.64 -11.31 5.23
N PRO A 87 14.83 -12.25 6.18
CA PRO A 87 16.10 -12.47 6.85
C PRO A 87 17.07 -13.17 5.91
N MET A 88 17.62 -12.41 4.96
CA MET A 88 18.61 -12.85 3.99
C MET A 88 19.80 -11.89 4.05
N LEU A 89 21.03 -12.42 4.03
CA LEU A 89 22.24 -11.58 4.07
C LEU A 89 22.29 -10.55 2.94
N LYS A 90 21.71 -10.86 1.77
CA LYS A 90 21.63 -9.93 0.63
C LYS A 90 20.80 -8.67 0.89
N ASN A 91 19.91 -8.70 1.89
CA ASN A 91 19.06 -7.58 2.28
C ASN A 91 19.78 -6.63 3.26
N LEU A 92 20.90 -7.07 3.83
CA LEU A 92 21.76 -6.22 4.65
C LEU A 92 22.75 -5.45 3.76
N SER A 93 23.21 -4.30 4.25
CA SER A 93 24.23 -3.52 3.54
C SER A 93 25.55 -4.29 3.47
N ARG A 94 26.19 -4.26 2.29
CA ARG A 94 27.58 -4.75 2.12
C ARG A 94 28.60 -3.97 2.97
N ARG A 95 28.24 -2.77 3.43
CA ARG A 95 29.06 -1.92 4.30
C ARG A 95 28.86 -2.23 5.79
N CYS A 96 28.02 -3.20 6.13
CA CYS A 96 27.81 -3.63 7.51
C CYS A 96 29.07 -4.30 8.07
N THR A 97 29.62 -3.75 9.16
CA THR A 97 30.79 -4.32 9.85
C THR A 97 30.44 -5.42 10.83
N SER A 98 29.15 -5.63 11.10
CA SER A 98 28.61 -6.59 12.08
C SER A 98 27.49 -7.45 11.49
N GLN A 99 27.72 -8.03 10.30
CA GLN A 99 26.69 -8.74 9.52
C GLN A 99 25.92 -9.79 10.32
N ASN A 100 26.58 -10.64 11.10
CA ASN A 100 25.90 -11.67 11.90
C ASN A 100 24.97 -11.08 12.97
N ALA A 101 25.40 -9.98 13.61
CA ALA A 101 24.56 -9.30 14.59
C ALA A 101 23.35 -8.66 13.92
N CYS A 102 23.56 -7.91 12.83
CA CYS A 102 22.46 -7.31 12.07
C CYS A 102 21.52 -8.36 11.45
N PHE A 103 22.02 -9.53 11.07
CA PHE A 103 21.18 -10.63 10.59
C PHE A 103 20.26 -11.14 11.69
N THR A 104 20.79 -11.33 12.90
CA THR A 104 20.00 -11.71 14.07
C THR A 104 18.94 -10.65 14.41
N SER A 105 19.32 -9.37 14.34
CA SER A 105 18.39 -8.23 14.49
C SER A 105 17.31 -8.21 13.42
N LEU A 106 17.66 -8.54 12.17
CA LEU A 106 16.70 -8.62 11.06
C LEU A 106 15.69 -9.75 11.26
N VAL A 107 16.15 -10.92 11.74
CA VAL A 107 15.25 -12.03 12.12
C VAL A 107 14.27 -11.56 13.19
N LYS A 108 14.76 -10.90 14.24
CA LYS A 108 13.89 -10.36 15.32
C LYS A 108 12.87 -9.36 14.78
N MET A 109 13.31 -8.41 13.95
CA MET A 109 12.41 -7.44 13.32
C MET A 109 11.29 -8.11 12.51
N VAL A 110 11.61 -9.17 11.76
CA VAL A 110 10.61 -9.92 10.98
C VAL A 110 9.64 -10.66 11.91
N CYS A 111 10.12 -11.28 12.99
CA CYS A 111 9.25 -11.91 13.98
C CYS A 111 8.27 -10.90 14.60
N ASP A 112 8.79 -9.76 15.08
CA ASP A 112 7.95 -8.69 15.65
C ASP A 112 6.94 -8.18 14.60
N GLY A 113 7.37 -7.98 13.34
CA GLY A 113 6.47 -7.56 12.26
C GLY A 113 5.38 -8.58 11.92
N MET A 114 5.66 -9.88 12.06
CA MET A 114 4.64 -10.92 11.90
C MET A 114 3.63 -10.90 13.06
N GLU A 115 4.08 -10.70 14.30
CA GLU A 115 3.22 -10.60 15.48
C GLU A 115 2.35 -9.33 15.45
N GLU A 116 2.92 -8.21 14.98
CA GLU A 116 2.23 -6.92 14.83
C GLU A 116 1.33 -6.86 13.58
N GLY A 117 1.34 -7.90 12.71
CA GLY A 117 0.52 -7.97 11.50
C GLY A 117 0.97 -7.05 10.36
N VAL A 118 2.19 -6.50 10.43
CA VAL A 118 2.75 -5.50 9.52
C VAL A 118 2.77 -5.96 8.06
N PHE A 119 3.01 -7.25 7.81
CA PHE A 119 3.14 -7.80 6.46
C PHE A 119 1.83 -8.23 5.81
N ALA A 120 0.69 -8.17 6.53
CA ALA A 120 -0.60 -8.70 6.10
C ALA A 120 -1.60 -7.63 5.63
N HIS A 121 -1.11 -6.46 5.19
CA HIS A 121 -1.95 -5.35 4.75
C HIS A 121 -2.16 -5.31 3.22
N ALA A 122 -3.31 -4.80 2.78
CA ALA A 122 -3.63 -4.53 1.38
C ALA A 122 -3.15 -3.13 0.91
N ASP A 123 -2.23 -2.53 1.66
CA ASP A 123 -1.60 -1.24 1.36
C ASP A 123 -0.11 -1.48 1.07
N PRO A 124 0.25 -1.81 -0.19
CA PRO A 124 1.63 -1.97 -0.61
C PRO A 124 2.41 -0.66 -0.72
N LEU A 125 1.78 0.51 -0.46
CA LEU A 125 2.45 1.81 -0.56
C LEU A 125 2.62 2.45 0.82
N ARG A 126 2.24 1.75 1.90
CA ARG A 126 2.36 2.19 3.29
C ARG A 126 3.81 2.50 3.64
N ASP A 127 4.10 3.74 4.01
CA ASP A 127 5.44 4.12 4.46
C ASP A 127 5.82 3.33 5.73
N MET A 128 6.92 2.59 5.64
CA MET A 128 7.47 1.78 6.72
C MET A 128 8.59 2.50 7.48
N THR A 129 8.93 3.73 7.09
CA THR A 129 10.05 4.49 7.66
C THR A 129 9.96 4.66 9.17
N GLU A 130 8.80 5.08 9.67
CA GLU A 130 8.59 5.27 11.11
C GLU A 130 8.68 3.94 11.85
N TRP A 131 7.98 2.90 11.38
CA TRP A 131 8.01 1.58 11.99
C TRP A 131 9.43 1.01 12.09
N VAL A 132 10.21 1.11 11.00
CA VAL A 132 11.61 0.64 11.00
C VAL A 132 12.46 1.46 11.97
N LYS A 133 12.36 2.80 11.92
CA LYS A 133 13.23 3.69 12.74
C LYS A 133 12.93 3.59 14.23
N GLU A 134 11.66 3.64 14.61
CA GLU A 134 11.23 3.53 16.01
C GLU A 134 11.51 2.13 16.56
N GLY A 135 11.16 1.10 15.78
CA GLY A 135 11.40 -0.28 16.15
C GLY A 135 12.88 -0.64 16.24
N ASN A 136 13.77 0.03 15.51
CA ASN A 136 15.20 -0.27 15.53
C ASN A 136 15.86 -0.09 16.92
N SER A 137 15.26 0.72 17.80
CA SER A 137 15.67 0.78 19.20
C SER A 137 15.59 -0.57 19.92
N ARG A 138 14.69 -1.47 19.49
CA ARG A 138 14.47 -2.82 20.02
C ARG A 138 15.30 -3.89 19.32
N TRP A 139 15.60 -3.71 18.03
CA TRP A 139 16.26 -4.72 17.20
C TRP A 139 17.76 -4.51 17.09
N HIS A 140 18.23 -3.26 17.18
CA HIS A 140 19.64 -2.88 17.10
C HIS A 140 20.32 -3.19 15.75
N LEU A 141 19.61 -3.00 14.62
CA LEU A 141 20.28 -2.93 13.32
C LEU A 141 21.19 -1.71 13.29
N CYS A 142 22.38 -1.87 12.69
CA CYS A 142 23.24 -0.72 12.42
C CYS A 142 22.59 0.23 11.40
N GLY A 143 22.92 1.52 11.47
CA GLY A 143 22.31 2.55 10.62
C GLY A 143 22.39 2.25 9.11
N VAL A 144 23.54 1.75 8.63
CA VAL A 144 23.70 1.42 7.21
C VAL A 144 22.79 0.27 6.74
N CYS A 145 22.40 -0.65 7.62
CA CYS A 145 21.44 -1.70 7.29
C CYS A 145 20.01 -1.18 7.32
N VAL A 146 19.68 -0.28 8.26
CA VAL A 146 18.38 0.41 8.28
C VAL A 146 18.17 1.19 6.98
N ASP A 147 19.15 1.98 6.57
CA ASP A 147 19.08 2.78 5.34
C ASP A 147 18.92 1.90 4.10
N GLN A 148 19.66 0.78 4.02
CA GLN A 148 19.53 -0.17 2.91
C GLN A 148 18.13 -0.80 2.84
N LEU A 149 17.55 -1.20 3.97
CA LEU A 149 16.21 -1.78 4.02
C LEU A 149 15.15 -0.78 3.55
N LEU A 150 15.23 0.47 4.04
CA LEU A 150 14.30 1.53 3.65
C LEU A 150 14.45 1.92 2.17
N MET A 151 15.67 1.95 1.66
CA MET A 151 15.93 2.19 0.23
C MET A 151 15.34 1.07 -0.63
N ASN A 152 15.61 -0.20 -0.30
CA ASN A 152 15.06 -1.34 -1.03
C ASN A 152 13.52 -1.35 -0.99
N HIS A 153 12.93 -1.00 0.14
CA HIS A 153 11.50 -0.88 0.31
C HIS A 153 10.91 0.25 -0.56
N SER A 154 11.55 1.42 -0.57
CA SER A 154 11.14 2.54 -1.43
C SER A 154 11.23 2.21 -2.92
N GLU A 155 12.26 1.47 -3.35
CA GLU A 155 12.38 0.98 -4.72
C GLU A 155 11.25 0.00 -5.06
N ALA A 156 10.94 -0.93 -4.15
CA ALA A 156 9.84 -1.87 -4.33
C ALA A 156 8.47 -1.17 -4.42
N HIS A 157 8.24 -0.15 -3.59
CA HIS A 157 7.04 0.69 -3.67
C HIS A 157 6.91 1.40 -5.02
N LYS A 158 8.02 1.94 -5.53
CA LYS A 158 8.04 2.59 -6.83
C LYS A 158 7.66 1.61 -7.95
N ALA A 159 8.15 0.37 -7.89
CA ALA A 159 7.79 -0.66 -8.84
C ALA A 159 6.28 -0.99 -8.77
N VAL A 160 5.71 -1.16 -7.56
CA VAL A 160 4.26 -1.37 -7.41
C VAL A 160 3.45 -0.19 -7.94
N TRP A 161 3.91 1.04 -7.69
CA TRP A 161 3.28 2.26 -8.20
C TRP A 161 3.22 2.28 -9.73
N GLU A 162 4.33 1.97 -10.39
CA GLU A 162 4.43 1.91 -11.86
C GLU A 162 3.55 0.79 -12.45
N GLU A 163 3.27 -0.26 -11.68
CA GLU A 163 2.44 -1.40 -12.09
C GLU A 163 0.97 -1.29 -11.69
N LEU A 164 0.52 -0.21 -11.04
CA LEU A 164 -0.86 -0.08 -10.54
C LEU A 164 -1.92 -0.31 -11.62
N ALA A 165 -1.70 0.18 -12.84
CA ALA A 165 -2.64 -0.04 -13.95
C ALA A 165 -2.83 -1.55 -14.24
N THR A 166 -1.73 -2.30 -14.21
CA THR A 166 -1.71 -3.76 -14.39
C THR A 166 -2.40 -4.47 -13.23
N VAL A 167 -2.17 -4.03 -11.99
CA VAL A 167 -2.80 -4.56 -10.77
C VAL A 167 -4.33 -4.50 -10.87
N PHE A 168 -4.87 -3.44 -11.47
CA PHE A 168 -6.31 -3.22 -11.65
C PHE A 168 -6.85 -3.68 -13.00
N HIS A 169 -6.04 -4.34 -13.82
CA HIS A 169 -6.42 -4.82 -15.17
C HIS A 169 -7.00 -3.71 -16.05
N LEU A 170 -6.46 -2.50 -15.92
CA LEU A 170 -6.91 -1.35 -16.70
C LEU A 170 -6.23 -1.40 -18.07
N ALA A 171 -7.01 -1.13 -19.13
CA ALA A 171 -6.47 -1.00 -20.47
C ALA A 171 -5.48 0.19 -20.52
N PRO A 172 -4.39 0.08 -21.31
CA PRO A 172 -3.48 1.20 -21.56
C PRO A 172 -4.18 2.36 -22.30
#